data_AF-A0A924VM39-F1
#
_entry.id   AF-A0A924VM39-F1
#
_cell.length_a   1.000
_cell.length_b   1.000
_cell.length_c   1.000
_cell.angle_alpha   90.00
_cell.angle_beta   90.00
_cell.angle_gamma   90.00
#
_symmetry.space_group_name_H-M   'P 1'
#
loop_
_entity.id
_entity.type
_entity.pdbx_description
1 polymer ?
#
loop_
_entity_poly.entity_id
_entity_poly.type
_entity_poly.pdbx_seq_one_letter_code
_entity_poly.pdbx_strand_id
1 'polypeptide(L)'
;MDDKELDELLGRATTPLASSVSTEVSNLVDATREHSRPRKAARRTWSRSLVWGGVAAGAILLTAGASVVAAQMGIPPFQSIEDGTQRTTTAIPVDYVESDGHEVRCLAFMEFRNLDAAADSEIERFIKVSDWTGFGQGLFDSARAKATQSNTATTQLGVLVSAALFEKAAKVLPGLQRGPADTTDVIFNGSSMSCSPQGE
;
A
#
# COMPACT_ATOMS: atom_id res chain seq x y z
N MET A 1 -18.20 -19.98 8.64
CA MET A 1 -17.56 -20.78 7.59
C MET A 1 -16.70 -21.80 8.30
N ASP A 2 -16.93 -23.09 8.04
CA ASP A 2 -16.22 -24.21 8.70
C ASP A 2 -14.98 -24.60 7.86
N ASP A 3 -13.95 -25.14 8.49
CA ASP A 3 -12.68 -25.50 7.85
C ASP A 3 -12.89 -26.50 6.70
N LYS A 4 -13.94 -27.33 6.80
CA LYS A 4 -14.34 -28.28 5.75
C LYS A 4 -14.87 -27.63 4.48
N GLU A 5 -15.55 -26.49 4.61
CA GLU A 5 -16.05 -25.71 3.46
C GLU A 5 -14.88 -25.06 2.70
N LEU A 6 -13.85 -24.64 3.42
CA LEU A 6 -12.64 -24.07 2.84
C LEU A 6 -11.83 -25.13 2.08
N ASP A 7 -11.67 -26.32 2.64
CA ASP A 7 -11.00 -27.45 1.97
C ASP A 7 -11.75 -27.91 0.72
N GLU A 8 -13.09 -27.89 0.72
CA GLU A 8 -13.89 -28.22 -0.45
C GLU A 8 -13.75 -27.19 -1.57
N LEU A 9 -13.68 -25.89 -1.23
CA LEU A 9 -13.48 -24.83 -2.21
C LEU A 9 -12.06 -24.87 -2.80
N LEU A 10 -11.04 -25.13 -1.97
CA LEU A 10 -9.66 -25.28 -2.43
C LEU A 10 -9.46 -26.53 -3.30
N GLY A 11 -10.13 -27.64 -2.95
CA GLY A 11 -10.10 -28.87 -3.75
C GLY A 11 -10.77 -28.73 -5.13
N ARG A 12 -11.72 -27.82 -5.29
CA ARG A 12 -12.36 -27.52 -6.60
C ARG A 12 -11.58 -26.51 -7.45
N ALA A 13 -10.71 -25.72 -6.83
CA ALA A 13 -9.92 -24.68 -7.51
C ALA A 13 -8.62 -25.19 -8.16
N THR A 14 -8.24 -26.47 -7.95
CA THR A 14 -7.05 -27.06 -8.56
C THR A 14 -7.28 -27.41 -10.03
N THR A 15 -7.39 -26.38 -10.87
CA THR A 15 -7.14 -26.51 -12.30
C THR A 15 -5.65 -26.85 -12.46
N PRO A 16 -5.27 -27.94 -13.16
CA PRO A 16 -3.86 -28.24 -13.40
C PRO A 16 -3.24 -27.06 -14.15
N LEU A 17 -2.30 -26.37 -13.49
CA LEU A 17 -1.59 -25.24 -14.07
C LEU A 17 -0.88 -25.70 -15.35
N ALA A 18 -0.92 -24.88 -16.39
CA ALA A 18 -0.19 -25.13 -17.62
C ALA A 18 1.29 -25.38 -17.31
N SER A 19 1.90 -26.35 -17.96
CA SER A 19 3.26 -26.82 -17.66
C SER A 19 4.31 -25.69 -17.68
N SER A 20 4.08 -24.62 -18.46
CA SER A 20 4.92 -23.41 -18.48
C SER A 20 4.94 -22.65 -17.15
N VAL A 21 3.81 -22.60 -16.43
CA VAL A 21 3.70 -21.97 -15.10
C VAL A 21 4.40 -22.84 -14.05
N SER A 22 4.36 -24.17 -14.21
CA SER A 22 5.06 -25.08 -13.29
C SER A 22 6.58 -24.93 -13.38
N THR A 23 7.13 -24.62 -14.56
CA THR A 23 8.57 -24.39 -14.75
C THR A 23 9.01 -23.06 -14.15
N GLU A 24 8.25 -21.99 -14.35
CA GLU A 24 8.52 -20.68 -13.73
C GLU A 24 8.43 -20.73 -12.20
N VAL A 25 7.41 -21.40 -11.65
CA VAL A 25 7.29 -21.59 -10.20
C VAL A 25 8.40 -22.49 -9.65
N SER A 26 8.79 -23.54 -10.39
CA SER A 26 9.93 -24.39 -9.99
C SER A 26 11.24 -23.61 -10.02
N ASN A 27 11.46 -22.76 -11.02
CA ASN A 27 12.63 -21.88 -11.11
C ASN A 27 12.65 -20.86 -9.97
N LEU A 28 11.51 -20.31 -9.59
CA LEU A 28 11.39 -19.38 -8.46
C LEU A 28 11.67 -20.08 -7.12
N VAL A 29 11.17 -21.29 -6.93
CA VAL A 29 11.41 -22.14 -5.74
C VAL A 29 12.87 -22.60 -5.67
N ASP A 30 13.48 -22.95 -6.80
CA ASP A 30 14.89 -23.34 -6.84
C ASP A 30 15.82 -22.14 -6.65
N ALA A 31 15.50 -20.96 -7.20
CA ALA A 31 16.24 -19.72 -6.96
C ALA A 31 16.20 -19.28 -5.48
N THR A 32 15.08 -19.51 -4.78
CA THR A 32 14.98 -19.27 -3.33
C THR A 32 15.69 -20.36 -2.52
N ARG A 33 15.71 -21.61 -2.98
CA ARG A 33 16.49 -22.70 -2.36
C ARG A 33 18.00 -22.50 -2.48
N GLU A 34 18.48 -21.98 -3.60
CA GLU A 34 19.91 -21.75 -3.83
C GLU A 34 20.48 -20.67 -2.90
N HIS A 35 19.69 -19.63 -2.59
CA HIS A 35 20.03 -18.63 -1.57
C HIS A 35 19.91 -19.13 -0.13
N SER A 36 19.24 -20.26 0.08
CA SER A 36 19.01 -20.85 1.40
C SER A 36 19.93 -22.03 1.72
N ARG A 37 20.87 -22.39 0.83
CA ARG A 37 21.82 -23.47 1.11
C ARG A 37 22.87 -23.00 2.13
N PRO A 38 22.87 -23.52 3.38
CA PRO A 38 23.97 -23.25 4.28
C PRO A 38 25.24 -23.89 3.69
N ARG A 39 26.20 -23.05 3.30
CA ARG A 39 27.55 -23.47 2.91
C ARG A 39 28.08 -24.40 4.01
N LYS A 40 28.31 -25.68 3.67
CA LYS A 40 28.82 -26.70 4.61
C LYS A 40 30.06 -26.14 5.31
N ALA A 41 29.90 -25.72 6.56
CA ALA A 41 30.98 -25.20 7.37
C ALA A 41 31.95 -26.35 7.68
N ALA A 42 33.21 -26.16 7.29
CA ALA A 42 34.30 -27.04 7.68
C ALA A 42 34.32 -27.14 9.22
N ARG A 43 34.20 -28.36 9.73
CA ARG A 43 34.27 -28.65 11.18
C ARG A 43 35.65 -28.24 11.70
N ARG A 44 35.74 -27.06 12.29
CA ARG A 44 36.87 -26.66 13.14
C ARG A 44 36.42 -26.78 14.59
N THR A 45 36.99 -27.79 15.23
CA THR A 45 36.77 -28.13 16.63
C THR A 45 37.33 -27.04 17.55
N TRP A 46 36.52 -26.72 18.57
CA TRP A 46 36.93 -26.27 19.91
C TRP A 46 37.44 -24.82 20.08
N SER A 47 36.57 -23.96 20.65
CA SER A 47 36.71 -23.58 22.07
C SER A 47 35.37 -23.05 22.59
N ARG A 48 34.96 -23.57 23.75
CA ARG A 48 33.70 -23.26 24.42
C ARG A 48 33.88 -21.96 25.21
N SER A 49 33.56 -20.80 24.64
CA SER A 49 33.45 -19.58 25.48
C SER A 49 32.65 -18.39 24.90
N LEU A 50 31.84 -18.55 23.86
CA LEU A 50 31.24 -17.38 23.18
C LEU A 50 29.81 -17.59 22.66
N VAL A 51 29.00 -18.43 23.31
CA VAL A 51 27.65 -18.77 22.83
C VAL A 51 26.55 -17.83 23.34
N TRP A 52 26.83 -16.90 24.27
CA TRP A 52 25.79 -15.99 24.80
C TRP A 52 25.69 -14.62 24.10
N GLY A 53 26.62 -14.25 23.20
CA GLY A 53 26.59 -12.95 22.53
C GLY A 53 25.95 -12.92 21.14
N GLY A 54 25.95 -14.04 20.41
CA GLY A 54 25.59 -14.06 18.98
C GLY A 54 24.09 -14.17 18.67
N VAL A 55 23.30 -14.75 19.59
CA VAL A 55 21.85 -14.97 19.36
C VAL A 55 21.07 -13.66 19.49
N ALA A 56 21.55 -12.72 20.32
CA ALA A 56 20.91 -11.41 20.48
C ALA A 56 21.00 -10.56 19.20
N ALA A 57 22.14 -10.57 18.50
CA ALA A 57 22.33 -9.75 17.30
C ALA A 57 21.51 -10.24 16.09
N GLY A 58 21.34 -11.56 15.93
CA GLY A 58 20.53 -12.14 14.85
C GLY A 58 19.02 -11.93 15.02
N ALA A 59 18.52 -12.02 16.26
CA ALA A 59 17.10 -11.79 16.56
C ALA A 59 16.67 -10.33 16.37
N ILE A 60 17.57 -9.37 16.63
CA ILE A 60 17.30 -7.93 16.45
C ILE A 60 17.23 -7.56 14.95
N LEU A 61 18.08 -8.14 14.11
CA LEU A 61 18.05 -7.89 12.65
C LEU A 61 16.80 -8.51 11.98
N LEU A 62 16.35 -9.68 12.44
CA LEU A 62 15.12 -10.32 11.94
C LEU A 62 13.85 -9.57 12.36
N THR A 63 13.81 -9.00 13.56
CA THR A 63 12.66 -8.20 14.04
C THR A 63 12.57 -6.84 13.34
N ALA A 64 13.70 -6.21 13.04
CA ALA A 64 13.72 -4.98 12.25
C ALA A 64 13.20 -5.21 10.81
N GLY A 65 13.63 -6.28 10.14
CA GLY A 65 13.15 -6.63 8.79
C GLY A 65 11.65 -6.95 8.74
N ALA A 66 11.12 -7.65 9.75
CA ALA A 66 9.69 -7.94 9.86
C ALA A 66 8.83 -6.69 10.00
N SER A 67 9.35 -5.63 10.64
CA SER A 67 8.60 -4.39 10.83
C SER A 67 8.38 -3.59 9.54
N VAL A 68 9.32 -3.63 8.59
CA VAL A 68 9.19 -2.98 7.28
C VAL A 68 8.16 -3.71 6.41
N VAL A 69 8.19 -5.05 6.43
CA VAL A 69 7.20 -5.86 5.70
C VAL A 69 5.81 -5.72 6.34
N ALA A 70 5.70 -5.65 7.67
CA ALA A 70 4.43 -5.42 8.36
C ALA A 70 3.85 -4.02 8.09
N ALA A 71 4.69 -2.98 7.98
CA ALA A 71 4.24 -1.64 7.58
C ALA A 71 3.67 -1.63 6.15
N GLN A 72 4.24 -2.42 5.24
CA GLN A 72 3.73 -2.57 3.87
C GLN A 72 2.44 -3.43 3.80
N MET A 73 2.25 -4.38 4.72
CA MET A 73 1.05 -5.22 4.82
C MET A 73 -0.17 -4.51 5.43
N GLY A 74 0.03 -3.33 6.06
CA GLY A 74 -1.04 -2.49 6.62
C GLY A 74 -1.74 -1.60 5.59
N ILE A 75 -1.21 -1.51 4.37
CA ILE A 75 -1.87 -0.88 3.22
C ILE A 75 -2.63 -2.01 2.51
N PRO A 76 -3.97 -1.94 2.36
CA PRO A 76 -4.77 -3.04 1.81
C PRO A 76 -4.15 -3.56 0.49
N PRO A 77 -3.61 -4.79 0.47
CA PRO A 77 -2.50 -5.15 -0.42
C PRO A 77 -2.90 -5.47 -1.88
N PHE A 78 -4.08 -5.05 -2.34
CA PHE A 78 -4.61 -5.52 -3.63
C PHE A 78 -5.17 -4.45 -4.56
N GLN A 79 -5.03 -3.15 -4.26
CA GLN A 79 -5.27 -2.15 -5.29
C GLN A 79 -4.05 -2.07 -6.20
N SER A 80 -4.08 -2.86 -7.29
CA SER A 80 -3.10 -2.80 -8.37
C SER A 80 -2.93 -1.35 -8.81
N ILE A 81 -1.74 -0.81 -8.66
CA ILE A 81 -1.35 0.44 -9.29
C ILE A 81 -0.86 0.14 -10.71
N GLU A 82 -1.08 1.08 -11.62
CA GLU A 82 -0.54 0.99 -12.97
C GLU A 82 0.99 0.89 -12.94
N ASP A 83 1.59 0.13 -13.86
CA ASP A 83 3.05 -0.01 -13.94
C ASP A 83 3.74 1.36 -14.04
N GLY A 84 4.80 1.55 -13.25
CA GLY A 84 5.53 2.82 -13.18
C GLY A 84 4.89 3.90 -12.31
N THR A 85 3.73 3.63 -11.70
CA THR A 85 3.13 4.51 -10.68
C THR A 85 3.73 4.22 -9.30
N GLN A 86 3.95 5.28 -8.54
CA GLN A 86 4.41 5.28 -7.16
C GLN A 86 3.28 5.81 -6.28
N ARG A 87 3.02 5.14 -5.16
CA ARG A 87 1.99 5.55 -4.19
C ARG A 87 2.66 6.05 -2.92
N THR A 88 2.14 7.11 -2.33
CA THR A 88 2.59 7.57 -1.01
C THR A 88 2.37 6.48 0.04
N THR A 89 3.33 6.33 0.94
CA THR A 89 3.30 5.41 2.07
C THR A 89 2.43 5.93 3.20
N THR A 90 2.45 7.25 3.46
CA THR A 90 1.60 7.84 4.49
C THR A 90 0.18 8.03 3.97
N ALA A 91 -0.79 7.47 4.70
CA ALA A 91 -2.21 7.63 4.42
C ALA A 91 -2.71 9.02 4.85
N ILE A 92 -3.64 9.57 4.08
CA ILE A 92 -4.36 10.81 4.38
C ILE A 92 -5.75 10.44 4.91
N PRO A 93 -6.13 10.85 6.13
CA PRO A 93 -7.45 10.55 6.67
C PRO A 93 -8.51 11.36 5.92
N VAL A 94 -9.57 10.67 5.49
CA VAL A 94 -10.76 11.23 4.83
C VAL A 94 -11.98 10.76 5.63
N ASP A 95 -12.07 11.25 6.86
CA ASP A 95 -13.14 10.89 7.79
C ASP A 95 -14.37 11.79 7.58
N TYR A 96 -15.56 11.19 7.58
CA TYR A 96 -16.82 11.91 7.45
C TYR A 96 -17.97 11.17 8.16
N VAL A 97 -19.05 11.91 8.44
CA VAL A 97 -20.28 11.39 9.03
C VAL A 97 -21.40 11.48 8.01
N GLU A 98 -22.08 10.35 7.80
CA GLU A 98 -23.23 10.26 6.91
C GLU A 98 -24.48 10.90 7.54
N SER A 99 -25.54 11.04 6.74
CA SER A 99 -26.74 11.78 7.18
C SER A 99 -27.54 11.07 8.27
N ASP A 100 -27.32 9.77 8.44
CA ASP A 100 -27.89 8.91 9.47
C ASP A 100 -27.02 8.83 10.74
N GLY A 101 -25.88 9.52 10.75
CA GLY A 101 -24.94 9.54 11.87
C GLY A 101 -23.89 8.44 11.84
N HIS A 102 -23.82 7.61 10.79
CA HIS A 102 -22.74 6.64 10.65
C HIS A 102 -21.40 7.32 10.34
N GLU A 103 -20.37 6.99 11.13
CA GLU A 103 -19.01 7.46 10.90
C GLU A 103 -18.29 6.55 9.90
N VAL A 104 -17.80 7.14 8.82
CA VAL A 104 -16.98 6.46 7.81
C VAL A 104 -15.55 6.97 7.92
N ARG A 105 -14.61 6.02 8.04
CA ARG A 105 -13.17 6.31 8.02
C ARG A 105 -12.59 5.82 6.72
N CYS A 106 -11.93 6.71 6.00
CA CYS A 106 -11.24 6.38 4.77
C CYS A 106 -9.77 6.80 4.85
N LEU A 107 -8.91 6.01 4.22
CA LEU A 107 -7.50 6.30 4.03
C LEU A 107 -7.26 6.53 2.53
N ALA A 108 -6.86 7.74 2.18
CA ALA A 108 -6.49 8.11 0.83
C ALA A 108 -4.96 8.12 0.65
N PHE A 109 -4.51 7.77 -0.55
CA PHE A 109 -3.10 7.76 -0.92
C PHE A 109 -2.95 8.51 -2.25
N MET A 110 -1.91 9.33 -2.36
CA MET A 110 -1.60 10.03 -3.60
C MET A 110 -0.74 9.13 -4.48
N GLU A 111 -0.99 9.18 -5.79
CA GLU A 111 -0.30 8.36 -6.78
C GLU A 111 0.38 9.24 -7.81
N PHE A 112 1.65 8.96 -8.06
CA PHE A 112 2.53 9.77 -8.90
C PHE A 112 3.26 8.91 -9.93
N ARG A 113 3.72 9.53 -11.01
CA ARG A 113 4.73 8.98 -11.90
C ARG A 113 5.95 9.90 -11.93
N ASN A 114 7.12 9.31 -12.22
CA ASN A 114 8.40 10.02 -12.28
C ASN A 114 8.76 10.80 -10.99
N LEU A 115 8.23 10.36 -9.84
CA LEU A 115 8.57 10.97 -8.55
C LEU A 115 10.00 10.56 -8.18
N ASP A 116 10.89 11.53 -8.01
CA ASP A 116 12.23 11.27 -7.50
C ASP A 116 12.24 11.21 -5.97
N ALA A 117 13.36 10.75 -5.39
CA ALA A 117 13.47 10.56 -3.94
C ALA A 117 13.36 11.87 -3.13
N ALA A 118 13.69 13.02 -3.72
CA ALA A 118 13.60 14.31 -3.05
C ALA A 118 12.14 14.77 -2.99
N ALA A 119 11.43 14.71 -4.13
CA ALA A 119 10.02 15.02 -4.25
C ALA A 119 9.14 14.07 -3.41
N ASP A 120 9.47 12.77 -3.39
CA ASP A 120 8.80 11.77 -2.54
C ASP A 120 8.93 12.14 -1.06
N SER A 121 10.15 12.39 -0.58
CA SER A 121 10.41 12.84 0.80
C SER A 121 9.67 14.13 1.14
N GLU A 122 9.53 15.04 0.18
CA GLU A 122 8.81 16.30 0.35
C GLU A 122 7.31 16.10 0.51
N ILE A 123 6.70 15.29 -0.36
CA ILE A 123 5.28 14.93 -0.26
C ILE A 123 4.99 14.16 1.03
N GLU A 124 5.82 13.18 1.38
CA GLU A 124 5.64 12.40 2.60
C GLU A 124 5.69 13.29 3.85
N ARG A 125 6.62 14.23 3.89
CA ARG A 125 6.70 15.22 4.96
C ARG A 125 5.45 16.10 4.98
N PHE A 126 5.03 16.60 3.82
CA PHE A 126 3.84 17.42 3.69
C PHE A 126 2.60 16.70 4.23
N ILE A 127 2.42 15.42 3.89
CA ILE A 127 1.29 14.62 4.40
C ILE A 127 1.34 14.53 5.92
N LYS A 128 2.50 14.20 6.50
CA LYS A 128 2.68 14.00 7.95
C LYS A 128 2.45 15.25 8.78
N VAL A 129 2.81 16.43 8.26
CA VAL A 129 2.73 17.70 9.01
C VAL A 129 1.46 18.50 8.73
N SER A 130 0.67 18.11 7.73
CA SER A 130 -0.58 18.79 7.39
C SER A 130 -1.68 18.47 8.39
N ASP A 131 -2.47 19.48 8.73
CA ASP A 131 -3.73 19.27 9.44
C ASP A 131 -4.82 18.84 8.45
N TRP A 132 -5.30 17.61 8.63
CA TRP A 132 -6.35 16.99 7.82
C TRP A 132 -7.72 17.03 8.52
N THR A 133 -7.83 17.69 9.67
CA THR A 133 -9.08 17.82 10.41
C THR A 133 -10.16 18.45 9.54
N GLY A 134 -11.31 17.78 9.42
CA GLY A 134 -12.44 18.23 8.61
C GLY A 134 -12.25 18.12 7.09
N PHE A 135 -11.10 17.63 6.62
CA PHE A 135 -10.85 17.45 5.19
C PHE A 135 -11.88 16.52 4.54
N GLY A 136 -12.10 15.34 5.13
CA GLY A 136 -13.09 14.38 4.64
C GLY A 136 -14.51 14.92 4.69
N GLN A 137 -14.95 15.40 5.86
CA GLN A 137 -16.29 15.95 6.04
C GLN A 137 -16.62 17.08 5.05
N GLY A 138 -15.73 18.06 4.87
CA GLY A 138 -15.98 19.17 3.95
C GLY A 138 -16.10 18.74 2.48
N LEU A 139 -15.33 17.72 2.07
CA LEU A 139 -15.44 17.14 0.74
C LEU A 139 -16.71 16.29 0.59
N PHE A 140 -17.10 15.54 1.62
CA PHE A 140 -18.34 14.76 1.62
C PHE A 140 -19.59 15.64 1.54
N ASP A 141 -19.63 16.74 2.30
CA ASP A 141 -20.73 17.70 2.22
C ASP A 141 -20.82 18.33 0.83
N SER A 142 -19.67 18.68 0.24
CA SER A 142 -19.59 19.18 -1.13
C SER A 142 -20.03 18.13 -2.16
N ALA A 143 -19.65 16.87 -1.96
CA ALA A 143 -20.02 15.76 -2.82
C ALA A 143 -21.53 15.51 -2.79
N ARG A 144 -22.13 15.51 -1.59
CA ARG A 144 -23.58 15.37 -1.39
C ARG A 144 -24.37 16.49 -2.05
N ALA A 145 -23.90 17.74 -1.94
CA ALA A 145 -24.53 18.87 -2.61
C ALA A 145 -24.48 18.78 -4.15
N LYS A 146 -23.49 18.07 -4.70
CA LYS A 146 -23.31 17.84 -6.15
C LYS A 146 -23.90 16.51 -6.63
N ALA A 147 -24.37 15.66 -5.72
CA ALA A 147 -24.87 14.33 -6.05
C ALA A 147 -26.16 14.43 -6.88
N THR A 148 -26.31 13.51 -7.83
CA THR A 148 -27.49 13.38 -8.68
C THR A 148 -28.01 11.95 -8.62
N GLN A 149 -29.16 11.67 -9.25
CA GLN A 149 -29.67 10.29 -9.33
C GLN A 149 -28.70 9.33 -10.05
N SER A 150 -27.88 9.82 -10.97
CA SER A 150 -26.91 9.03 -11.73
C SER A 150 -25.50 9.05 -11.13
N ASN A 151 -25.25 9.86 -10.09
CA ASN A 151 -23.93 10.04 -9.53
C ASN A 151 -24.00 10.23 -8.01
N THR A 152 -23.65 9.17 -7.28
CA THR A 152 -23.77 9.13 -5.82
C THR A 152 -22.77 10.05 -5.14
N ALA A 153 -23.06 10.42 -3.89
CA ALA A 153 -22.14 11.20 -3.07
C ALA A 153 -20.76 10.53 -2.95
N THR A 154 -20.70 9.20 -2.88
CA THR A 154 -19.43 8.45 -2.81
C THR A 154 -18.61 8.58 -4.09
N THR A 155 -19.23 8.50 -5.26
CA THR A 155 -18.53 8.68 -6.54
C THR A 155 -18.03 10.13 -6.69
N GLN A 156 -18.84 11.11 -6.31
CA GLN A 156 -18.42 12.51 -6.27
C GLN A 156 -17.30 12.76 -5.26
N LEU A 157 -17.34 12.10 -4.10
CA LEU A 157 -16.31 12.21 -3.07
C LEU A 157 -14.95 11.81 -3.61
N GLY A 158 -14.85 10.67 -4.32
CA GLY A 158 -13.59 10.25 -4.93
C GLY A 158 -13.00 11.28 -5.90
N VAL A 159 -13.84 11.90 -6.75
CA VAL A 159 -13.43 12.97 -7.67
C VAL A 159 -12.94 14.20 -6.91
N LEU A 160 -13.67 14.63 -5.88
CA LEU A 160 -13.32 15.81 -5.08
C LEU A 160 -12.07 15.59 -4.22
N VAL A 161 -11.88 14.39 -3.66
CA VAL A 161 -10.66 13.99 -2.95
C VAL A 161 -9.47 14.05 -3.89
N SER A 162 -9.55 13.39 -5.05
CA SER A 162 -8.46 13.40 -6.03
C SER A 162 -8.11 14.83 -6.47
N ALA A 163 -9.12 15.67 -6.69
CA ALA A 163 -8.91 17.06 -7.07
C ALA A 163 -8.23 17.89 -5.97
N ALA A 164 -8.71 17.79 -4.73
CA ALA A 164 -8.17 18.53 -3.59
C ALA A 164 -6.74 18.08 -3.24
N LEU A 165 -6.45 16.77 -3.37
CA LEU A 165 -5.10 16.24 -3.17
C LEU A 165 -4.12 16.75 -4.21
N PHE A 166 -4.50 16.79 -5.49
CA PHE A 166 -3.69 17.41 -6.52
C PHE A 166 -3.39 18.89 -6.21
N GLU A 167 -4.41 19.68 -5.84
CA GLU A 167 -4.23 21.10 -5.51
C GLU A 167 -3.29 21.32 -4.32
N LYS A 168 -3.34 20.42 -3.33
CA LYS A 168 -2.43 20.43 -2.19
C LYS A 168 -1.01 20.03 -2.59
N ALA A 169 -0.86 18.95 -3.36
CA ALA A 169 0.45 18.48 -3.83
C ALA A 169 1.13 19.51 -4.74
N ALA A 170 0.38 20.20 -5.60
CA ALA A 170 0.90 21.22 -6.51
C ALA A 170 1.48 22.47 -5.78
N LYS A 171 1.11 22.69 -4.51
CA LYS A 171 1.72 23.74 -3.68
C LYS A 171 3.12 23.37 -3.18
N VAL A 172 3.43 22.08 -3.16
CA VAL A 172 4.66 21.52 -2.60
C VAL A 172 5.61 21.07 -3.70
N LEU A 173 5.08 20.59 -4.82
CA LEU A 173 5.85 20.17 -5.99
C LEU A 173 5.63 21.15 -7.14
N PRO A 174 6.54 22.13 -7.35
CA PRO A 174 6.49 23.01 -8.50
C PRO A 174 6.54 22.22 -9.80
N GLY A 175 5.65 22.55 -10.74
CA GLY A 175 5.61 21.86 -12.03
C GLY A 175 4.85 20.52 -12.02
N LEU A 176 4.16 20.17 -10.93
CA LEU A 176 3.27 19.00 -10.90
C LEU A 176 2.17 19.13 -11.96
N GLN A 177 2.07 18.13 -12.84
CA GLN A 177 1.08 18.09 -13.91
C GLN A 177 0.06 16.96 -13.72
N ARG A 178 -1.07 17.07 -14.42
CA ARG A 178 -1.96 15.92 -14.70
C ARG A 178 -1.81 15.58 -16.16
N GLY A 179 -1.67 14.31 -16.50
CA GLY A 179 -1.58 13.93 -17.90
C GLY A 179 -1.07 12.51 -18.12
N PRO A 180 -0.94 12.12 -19.40
CA PRO A 180 -0.33 10.86 -19.78
C PRO A 180 1.14 10.78 -19.34
N ALA A 181 1.64 9.55 -19.25
CA ALA A 181 2.98 9.18 -18.75
C ALA A 181 4.15 9.65 -19.63
N ASP A 182 3.90 10.32 -20.75
CA ASP A 182 4.88 10.54 -21.83
C ASP A 182 5.80 11.75 -21.59
N THR A 183 5.73 12.35 -20.40
CA THR A 183 6.63 13.44 -19.98
C THR A 183 7.68 12.95 -18.99
N THR A 184 8.77 13.70 -18.87
CA THR A 184 9.80 13.46 -17.82
C THR A 184 9.48 14.20 -16.52
N ASP A 185 8.43 15.02 -16.52
CA ASP A 185 7.99 15.78 -15.36
C ASP A 185 7.29 14.86 -14.33
N VAL A 186 7.17 15.34 -13.09
CA VAL A 186 6.39 14.67 -12.06
C VAL A 186 4.91 14.78 -12.41
N ILE A 187 4.24 13.64 -12.50
CA ILE A 187 2.82 13.55 -12.85
C ILE A 187 2.04 13.09 -11.63
N PHE A 188 0.95 13.78 -11.31
CA PHE A 188 -0.07 13.27 -10.40
C PHE A 188 -0.99 12.32 -11.17
N ASN A 189 -0.81 11.02 -10.95
CA ASN A 189 -1.56 9.96 -11.63
C ASN A 189 -2.97 9.79 -11.05
N GLY A 190 -3.18 10.17 -9.79
CA GLY A 190 -4.48 10.12 -9.15
C GLY A 190 -4.38 9.90 -7.65
N SER A 191 -5.44 9.30 -7.10
CA SER A 191 -5.48 8.88 -5.71
C SER A 191 -6.28 7.60 -5.57
N SER A 192 -5.81 6.70 -4.72
CA SER A 192 -6.58 5.56 -4.24
C SER A 192 -7.17 5.88 -2.87
N MET A 193 -8.29 5.23 -2.55
CA MET A 193 -8.93 5.37 -1.25
C MET A 193 -9.47 4.01 -0.81
N SER A 194 -9.34 3.72 0.47
CA SER A 194 -9.94 2.56 1.12
C SER A 194 -10.74 3.03 2.32
N CYS A 195 -11.99 2.59 2.40
CA CYS A 195 -12.90 2.99 3.46
C CYS A 195 -13.31 1.76 4.28
N SER A 196 -13.39 1.94 5.60
CA SER A 196 -13.99 0.96 6.51
C SER A 196 -15.16 1.63 7.22
N PRO A 197 -16.36 1.02 7.23
CA PRO A 197 -17.40 1.44 8.16
C PRO A 197 -16.90 1.22 9.59
N GLN A 198 -17.12 2.17 10.50
CA GLN A 198 -16.84 1.90 11.92
C GLN A 198 -17.90 0.93 12.45
N GLY A 199 -17.49 -0.30 12.79
CA GLY A 199 -18.41 -1.27 13.39
C GLY A 199 -18.04 -2.76 13.32
N GLU A 200 -16.93 -3.14 12.68
CA GLU A 200 -16.42 -4.52 12.68
C GLU A 200 -15.11 -4.67 13.46
#